data_AF-A0A921IMG2-F1
#
_entry.id   AF-A0A921IMG2-F1
#
_cell.length_a   1.000
_cell.length_b   1.000
_cell.length_c   1.000
_cell.angle_alpha   90.00
_cell.angle_beta   90.00
_cell.angle_gamma   90.00
#
_symmetry.space_group_name_H-M   'P 1'
#
loop_
_entity.id
_entity.type
_entity.pdbx_description
1 polymer ?
#
loop_
_entity_poly.entity_id
_entity_poly.type
_entity_poly.pdbx_seq_one_letter_code
_entity_poly.pdbx_strand_id
1 'polypeptide(L)' 'MHLLISSQEYDYHTLVKVAEMAGLAGIVGFHQAGEDYLVTFPDGENTEELIRDYKARLKGLEHNIWL' A
#
# COMPACT_ATOMS: atom_id res chain seq x y z
N MET A 1 -0.67 -11.43 -4.89
CA MET A 1 -0.13 -11.47 -3.50
C MET A 1 -0.79 -10.38 -2.65
N HIS A 2 -0.94 -10.58 -1.34
CA HIS A 2 -1.70 -9.64 -0.48
C HIS A 2 -0.87 -9.10 0.69
N LEU A 3 -1.24 -7.90 1.14
CA LEU A 3 -0.69 -7.24 2.31
C LEU A 3 -1.84 -6.80 3.22
N LEU A 4 -1.88 -7.32 4.45
CA LEU A 4 -2.78 -6.83 5.48
C LEU A 4 -2.13 -5.62 6.15
N ILE A 5 -2.86 -4.52 6.23
CA ILE A 5 -2.43 -3.27 6.87
C ILE A 5 -3.39 -2.94 8.01
N SER A 6 -2.83 -2.69 9.18
CA SER A 6 -3.57 -2.23 10.35
C SER A 6 -4.19 -0.85 10.11
N SER A 7 -5.47 -0.68 10.39
CA SER A 7 -6.11 0.64 10.32
C SER A 7 -5.68 1.57 11.46
N GLN A 8 -5.02 1.04 12.49
CA GLN A 8 -4.40 1.82 13.55
C GLN A 8 -3.10 2.49 13.09
N GLU A 9 -2.46 1.95 12.04
CA GLU A 9 -1.21 2.48 11.49
C GLU A 9 -1.47 3.46 10.34
N TYR A 10 -2.35 3.08 9.40
CA TYR A 10 -2.64 3.91 8.23
C TYR A 10 -4.14 3.91 7.92
N ASP A 11 -4.69 5.09 7.65
CA ASP A 11 -6.05 5.23 7.16
C ASP A 11 -6.14 4.90 5.65
N TYR A 12 -7.35 4.62 5.17
CA TYR A 12 -7.60 4.27 3.77
C TYR A 12 -7.10 5.31 2.75
N HIS A 13 -7.23 6.62 3.04
CA HIS A 13 -6.79 7.67 2.11
C HIS A 13 -5.28 7.69 1.98
N THR A 14 -4.56 7.44 3.08
CA THR A 14 -3.09 7.28 3.06
C THR A 14 -2.69 6.10 2.17
N LEU A 15 -3.37 4.95 2.26
CA LEU A 15 -3.09 3.77 1.43
C LEU A 15 -3.27 4.05 -0.06
N VAL A 16 -4.37 4.72 -0.43
CA VAL A 16 -4.66 5.09 -1.82
C VAL A 16 -3.61 6.07 -2.34
N LYS A 17 -3.29 7.11 -1.57
CA LYS A 17 -2.30 8.13 -1.97
C LYS A 17 -0.91 7.53 -2.18
N VAL A 18 -0.47 6.61 -1.34
CA VAL A 18 0.81 5.92 -1.54
C VAL A 18 0.80 5.09 -2.81
N ALA A 19 -0.31 4.43 -3.14
CA ALA A 19 -0.41 3.68 -4.40
C ALA A 19 -0.35 4.61 -5.62
N GLU A 20 -0.96 5.79 -5.56
CA GLU A 20 -0.83 6.80 -6.60
C GLU A 20 0.63 7.26 -6.77
N MET A 21 1.33 7.55 -5.67
CA MET A 21 2.74 7.95 -5.69
C MET A 21 3.67 6.84 -6.17
N ALA A 22 3.30 5.58 -5.95
CA ALA A 22 4.01 4.41 -6.45
C ALA A 22 3.69 4.06 -7.93
N GLY A 23 2.76 4.79 -8.57
CA GLY A 23 2.28 4.46 -9.91
C GLY A 23 1.44 3.17 -9.98
N LEU A 24 0.86 2.77 -8.84
CA LEU A 24 0.09 1.54 -8.67
C LEU A 24 -1.44 1.77 -8.71
N ALA A 25 -1.88 3.01 -8.89
CA ALA A 25 -3.30 3.34 -9.00
C ALA A 25 -3.96 2.55 -10.14
N GLY A 26 -5.06 1.84 -9.83
CA GLY A 26 -5.77 0.96 -10.77
C GLY A 26 -5.11 -0.40 -11.00
N ILE A 27 -3.94 -0.66 -10.40
CA ILE A 27 -3.24 -1.96 -10.45
C ILE A 27 -3.43 -2.71 -9.14
N VAL A 28 -3.34 -2.02 -8.00
CA VAL A 28 -3.61 -2.59 -6.68
C VAL A 28 -5.07 -2.45 -6.29
N GLY A 29 -5.62 -3.48 -5.65
CA GLY A 29 -6.97 -3.49 -5.10
C GLY A 29 -6.96 -3.25 -3.60
N PHE A 30 -7.93 -2.49 -3.09
CA PHE A 30 -8.12 -2.23 -1.67
C PHE A 30 -9.45 -2.80 -1.19
N HIS A 31 -9.41 -3.61 -0.13
CA HIS A 31 -10.60 -4.21 0.45
C HIS A 31 -10.58 -4.04 1.95
N GLN A 32 -11.74 -3.77 2.56
CA GLN A 32 -11.87 -3.80 4.00
C GLN A 32 -11.82 -5.26 4.49
N ALA A 33 -11.01 -5.52 5.52
CA ALA A 33 -10.81 -6.83 6.14
C ALA A 33 -11.01 -6.71 7.66
N GLY A 34 -12.28 -6.67 8.07
CA GLY A 34 -12.64 -6.32 9.45
C GLY A 34 -12.38 -4.84 9.73
N GLU A 35 -11.62 -4.56 10.79
CA GLU A 35 -11.15 -3.20 11.09
C GLU A 35 -9.95 -2.80 10.23
N ASP A 36 -9.28 -3.75 9.59
CA ASP A 36 -8.04 -3.54 8.84
C ASP A 36 -8.28 -3.48 7.33
N TYR A 37 -7.21 -3.28 6.56
CA TYR A 37 -7.25 -3.19 5.11
C TYR A 37 -6.43 -4.29 4.45
N LEU A 38 -7.01 -4.99 3.49
CA LEU A 38 -6.32 -5.92 2.61
C LEU A 38 -5.97 -5.22 1.29
N VAL A 39 -4.68 -5.03 1.05
CA VAL A 39 -4.14 -4.52 -0.21
C VAL A 39 -3.70 -5.70 -1.08
N THR A 40 -4.25 -5.80 -2.28
CA THR A 40 -3.97 -6.88 -3.23
C THR A 40 -3.15 -6.37 -4.39
N PHE A 41 -2.02 -7.02 -4.64
CA PHE A 41 -1.11 -6.73 -5.74
C PHE A 41 -1.30 -7.77 -6.85
N PRO A 42 -1.10 -7.38 -8.12
CA PRO A 42 -1.13 -8.32 -9.24
C PRO A 42 -0.10 -9.42 -9.02
N ASP A 43 -0.38 -10.62 -9.51
CA ASP A 43 0.57 -11.73 -9.48
C ASP A 43 1.57 -11.59 -10.65
N GLY A 44 2.85 -11.83 -10.38
CA GLY A 44 3.94 -11.72 -11.35
C GLY A 44 5.32 -11.76 -10.70
N GLU A 45 6.37 -11.84 -11.53
CA GLU A 45 7.76 -11.94 -11.03
C GLU A 45 8.20 -10.70 -10.22
N ASN A 46 7.61 -9.52 -10.51
CA ASN A 46 7.97 -8.26 -9.85
C ASN A 46 7.12 -7.96 -8.60
N THR A 47 6.15 -8.79 -8.24
CA THR A 47 5.18 -8.47 -7.18
C THR A 47 5.84 -8.22 -5.82
N GLU A 48 6.89 -8.96 -5.49
CA GLU A 48 7.65 -8.73 -4.25
C GLU A 48 8.31 -7.36 -4.20
N GLU A 49 8.86 -6.90 -5.34
CA GLU A 49 9.47 -5.57 -5.44
C GLU A 49 8.43 -4.47 -5.30
N LEU A 50 7.26 -4.62 -5.93
CA LEU A 50 6.15 -3.68 -5.79
C LEU A 50 5.67 -3.56 -4.34
N ILE A 51 5.55 -4.68 -3.63
CA ILE A 51 5.16 -4.70 -2.21
C ILE A 51 6.25 -4.04 -1.35
N ARG A 52 7.53 -4.28 -1.65
CA ARG A 52 8.65 -3.67 -0.93
C ARG A 52 8.67 -2.16 -1.12
N ASP A 53 8.51 -1.67 -2.35
CA ASP A 53 8.46 -0.23 -2.65
C ASP A 53 7.25 0.42 -1.97
N TYR A 54 6.07 -0.20 -2.05
CA TYR A 54 4.85 0.30 -1.40
C TYR A 54 5.02 0.44 0.12
N LYS A 55 5.59 -0.58 0.79
CA LYS A 55 5.90 -0.51 2.23
C LYS A 55 6.92 0.57 2.57
N ALA A 56 7.95 0.75 1.73
CA ALA A 56 8.96 1.78 1.94
C ALA A 56 8.36 3.19 1.86
N ARG A 57 7.42 3.42 0.95
CA ARG A 57 6.70 4.70 0.80
C ARG A 57 5.76 4.98 1.97
N LEU A 58 5.02 3.97 2.46
CA LEU A 58 4.20 4.10 3.68
C LEU A 58 5.04 4.57 4.87
N LYS A 59 6.17 3.91 5.12
CA LYS A 59 7.12 4.33 6.17
C LYS A 59 7.73 5.70 5.90
N GLY A 60 8.00 6.02 4.63
CA GLY A 60 8.55 7.32 4.26
C GLY A 60 7.61 8.49 4.56
N LEU A 61 6.28 8.27 4.59
CA LEU A 61 5.32 9.29 5.00
C LEU A 61 5.40 9.61 6.50
N GLU A 62 5.68 8.63 7.35
CA GLU A 62 5.90 8.84 8.80
C GLU A 62 7.08 9.81 9.06
N HIS A 63 8.01 9.86 8.12
CA HIS A 63 9.23 10.65 8.19
C HIS A 63 9.23 11.87 7.25
N ASN A 64 8.11 12.21 6.59
CA ASN A 64 7.98 13.30 5.62
C ASN A 64 9.02 13.29 4.48
N ILE A 65 9.51 12.11 4.07
CA ILE A 65 10.60 12.02 3.07
C ILE A 65 10.09 12.24 1.64
N TRP A 66 8.77 12.13 1.45
CA TRP A 66 8.11 12.19 0.13
C TRP A 66 7.08 13.33 0.01
N LEU A 67 7.08 14.28 0.95
CA LEU A 67 6.22 15.47 0.98
C LEU A 67 7.00 16.74 0.63
#